data_AF-A0A3D0XJG1-F1
#
_entry.id   AF-A0A3D0XJG1-F1
#
_cell.length_a   1.000
_cell.length_b   1.000
_cell.length_c   1.000
_cell.angle_alpha   90.00
_cell.angle_beta   90.00
_cell.angle_gamma   90.00
#
_symmetry.space_group_name_H-M   'P 1'
#
loop_
_entity.id
_entity.type
_entity.pdbx_description
1 polymer ?
#
loop_
_entity_poly.entity_id
_entity_poly.type
_entity_poly.pdbx_seq_one_letter_code
_entity_poly.pdbx_strand_id
1 'polypeptide(L)'
;SSTPIQWLKRQLDAHADGSDGGLGVEPMGELQIEGIYPLAYVHALCGSPLKEVFATTATHFHQANVDNEVDDLAALSFVLENGVTGSLAMGRIGAASHPDIGEIKLHLIGTAGALVISEARPEVGLYYKDQPQGEFKHLRIANRNDFLLMDAFADALDFGAELPLDVETACHIARVIRAAYQSVDEAQAVTITSEAPS
;
A
#
# COMPACT_ATOMS: atom_id res chain seq x y z
N SER A 1 -1.62 -9.34 -32.32
CA SER A 1 -1.43 -8.81 -30.96
C SER A 1 -1.99 -7.40 -30.92
N SER A 2 -2.59 -7.00 -29.81
CA SER A 2 -2.93 -5.59 -29.56
C SER A 2 -1.65 -4.76 -29.38
N THR A 3 -1.72 -3.47 -29.65
CA THR A 3 -0.63 -2.53 -29.34
C THR A 3 -0.39 -2.48 -27.83
N PRO A 4 0.87 -2.53 -27.35
CA PRO A 4 1.17 -2.40 -25.92
C PRO A 4 0.56 -1.13 -25.32
N ILE A 5 0.02 -1.24 -24.12
CA ILE A 5 -0.57 -0.13 -23.37
C ILE A 5 0.56 0.78 -22.88
N GLN A 6 0.54 2.04 -23.28
CA GLN A 6 1.47 3.04 -22.76
C GLN A 6 1.02 3.55 -21.39
N TRP A 7 1.90 3.45 -20.39
CA TRP A 7 1.63 3.84 -19.01
C TRP A 7 1.01 5.24 -18.87
N LEU A 8 1.72 6.29 -19.31
CA LEU A 8 1.27 7.66 -19.13
C LEU A 8 -0.10 7.92 -19.76
N LYS A 9 -0.36 7.34 -20.93
CA LYS A 9 -1.67 7.47 -21.58
C LYS A 9 -2.77 6.81 -20.75
N ARG A 10 -2.54 5.57 -20.29
CA ARG A 10 -3.46 4.87 -19.39
C ARG A 10 -3.72 5.69 -18.13
N GLN A 11 -2.68 6.26 -17.51
CA GLN A 11 -2.84 7.03 -16.28
C GLN A 11 -3.67 8.30 -16.49
N LEU A 12 -3.49 9.00 -17.61
CA LEU A 12 -4.34 10.13 -17.97
C LEU A 12 -5.80 9.72 -18.19
N ASP A 13 -6.03 8.58 -18.85
CA ASP A 13 -7.37 8.04 -19.09
C ASP A 13 -8.04 7.61 -17.77
N ALA A 14 -7.31 6.93 -16.88
CA ALA A 14 -7.78 6.46 -15.57
C ALA A 14 -7.99 7.60 -14.56
N HIS A 15 -7.20 8.67 -14.63
CA HIS A 15 -7.40 9.83 -13.77
C HIS A 15 -8.77 10.51 -14.04
N ALA A 16 -9.24 10.46 -15.29
CA ALA A 16 -10.51 11.07 -15.68
C ALA A 16 -11.73 10.42 -14.99
N ASP A 17 -11.62 9.16 -14.57
CA ASP A 17 -12.67 8.43 -13.86
C ASP A 17 -12.30 8.05 -12.41
N GLY A 18 -11.13 8.49 -11.93
CA GLY A 18 -10.64 8.25 -10.57
C GLY A 18 -10.17 6.81 -10.32
N SER A 19 -9.86 6.04 -11.37
CA SER A 19 -9.32 4.69 -11.27
C SER A 19 -7.79 4.64 -11.31
N ASP A 20 -7.12 5.79 -11.25
CA ASP A 20 -5.66 5.89 -11.18
C ASP A 20 -5.15 5.42 -9.81
N GLY A 21 -4.75 4.14 -9.74
CA GLY A 21 -4.12 3.59 -8.53
C GLY A 21 -2.69 4.08 -8.31
N GLY A 22 -1.97 4.44 -9.38
CA GLY A 22 -0.61 5.00 -9.31
C GLY A 22 -0.56 6.43 -9.83
N LEU A 23 0.50 7.17 -9.50
CA LEU A 23 0.74 8.52 -10.01
C LEU A 23 2.09 8.58 -10.74
N GLY A 24 2.25 9.55 -11.62
CA GLY A 24 3.54 9.85 -12.26
C GLY A 24 3.70 9.29 -13.68
N VAL A 25 4.84 9.66 -14.27
CA VAL A 25 5.19 9.36 -15.68
C VAL A 25 5.89 8.02 -15.86
N GLU A 26 6.60 7.58 -14.82
CA GLU A 26 7.30 6.28 -14.81
C GLU A 26 6.32 5.18 -14.37
N PRO A 27 6.40 3.98 -14.98
CA PRO A 27 5.67 2.82 -14.51
C PRO A 27 6.00 2.49 -13.06
N MET A 28 4.97 2.31 -12.24
CA MET A 28 5.10 1.92 -10.83
C MET A 28 4.31 0.63 -10.59
N GLY A 29 4.97 -0.34 -9.95
CA GLY A 29 4.33 -1.57 -9.52
C GLY A 29 3.49 -1.38 -8.26
N GLU A 30 2.65 -2.37 -7.97
CA GLU A 30 1.77 -2.32 -6.79
C GLU A 30 2.57 -2.24 -5.49
N LEU A 31 3.74 -2.89 -5.43
CA LEU A 31 4.61 -2.78 -4.26
C LEU A 31 5.02 -1.33 -3.96
N GLN A 32 5.31 -0.51 -4.97
CA GLN A 32 5.66 0.90 -4.75
C GLN A 32 4.44 1.74 -4.35
N ILE A 33 3.30 1.45 -4.93
CA ILE A 33 2.07 2.23 -4.78
C ILE A 33 1.41 1.94 -3.43
N GLU A 34 1.12 0.67 -3.17
CA GLU A 34 0.31 0.24 -2.04
C GLU A 34 1.16 -0.25 -0.86
N GLY A 35 2.40 -0.69 -1.11
CA GLY A 35 3.24 -1.27 -0.06
C GLY A 35 3.57 -0.29 1.07
N ILE A 36 3.50 1.01 0.82
CA ILE A 36 3.75 2.05 1.82
C ILE A 36 2.75 2.02 2.99
N TYR A 37 1.47 1.72 2.74
CA TYR A 37 0.42 1.75 3.76
C TYR A 37 0.58 0.65 4.83
N PRO A 38 0.68 -0.65 4.48
CA PRO A 38 0.92 -1.69 5.46
C PRO A 38 2.28 -1.55 6.15
N LEU A 39 3.32 -1.02 5.47
CA LEU A 39 4.61 -0.75 6.12
C LEU A 39 4.50 0.37 7.16
N ALA A 40 3.71 1.42 6.90
CA ALA A 40 3.40 2.43 7.90
C ALA A 40 2.65 1.86 9.11
N TYR A 41 1.67 0.96 8.89
CA TYR A 41 0.99 0.27 10.00
C TYR A 41 1.96 -0.60 10.82
N VAL A 42 2.84 -1.37 10.17
CA VAL A 42 3.85 -2.17 10.87
C VAL A 42 4.74 -1.29 11.73
N HIS A 43 5.20 -0.15 11.20
CA HIS A 43 5.99 0.80 11.97
C HIS A 43 5.19 1.35 13.17
N ALA A 44 3.98 1.86 12.94
CA ALA A 44 3.16 2.46 14.00
C ALA A 44 2.79 1.47 15.12
N LEU A 45 2.55 0.20 14.79
CA LEU A 45 2.13 -0.82 15.75
C LEU A 45 3.31 -1.48 16.47
N CYS A 46 4.45 -1.64 15.81
CA CYS A 46 5.62 -2.32 16.36
C CYS A 46 6.69 -1.36 16.91
N GLY A 47 6.63 -0.07 16.56
CA GLY A 47 7.53 0.98 17.05
C GLY A 47 9.01 0.73 16.74
N SER A 48 9.31 0.01 15.66
CA SER A 48 10.68 -0.37 15.29
C SER A 48 10.83 -0.39 13.76
N PRO A 49 11.97 0.07 13.23
CA PRO A 49 12.21 0.01 11.80
C PRO A 49 12.45 -1.44 11.34
N LEU A 50 12.12 -1.70 10.07
CA LEU A 50 12.47 -2.94 9.39
C LEU A 50 13.99 -2.99 9.14
N LYS A 51 14.59 -4.15 9.43
CA LYS A 51 16.03 -4.41 9.29
C LYS A 51 16.36 -5.25 8.05
N GLU A 52 15.50 -6.22 7.74
CA GLU A 52 15.75 -7.19 6.67
C GLU A 52 14.43 -7.52 5.97
N VAL A 53 14.50 -7.73 4.66
CA VAL A 53 13.33 -8.06 3.83
C VAL A 53 13.68 -9.09 2.77
N PHE A 54 12.80 -10.07 2.59
CA PHE A 54 12.78 -10.96 1.43
C PHE A 54 11.48 -10.72 0.66
N ALA A 55 11.54 -10.53 -0.65
CA ALA A 55 10.38 -10.21 -1.46
C ALA A 55 10.28 -11.03 -2.74
N THR A 56 9.04 -11.21 -3.20
CA THR A 56 8.71 -11.77 -4.51
C THR A 56 7.59 -10.93 -5.11
N THR A 57 7.62 -10.75 -6.43
CA THR A 57 6.59 -10.03 -7.17
C THR A 57 6.12 -10.85 -8.36
N ALA A 58 4.92 -10.53 -8.85
CA ALA A 58 4.38 -11.09 -10.06
C ALA A 58 3.48 -10.09 -10.77
N THR A 59 3.24 -10.34 -12.05
CA THR A 59 2.28 -9.60 -12.86
C THR A 59 1.27 -10.59 -13.44
N HIS A 60 0.00 -10.48 -13.04
CA HIS A 60 -1.02 -11.49 -13.34
C HIS A 60 -2.34 -10.93 -13.86
N PHE A 61 -2.79 -9.78 -13.36
CA PHE A 61 -4.14 -9.27 -13.58
C PHE A 61 -4.22 -8.20 -14.67
N HIS A 62 -3.21 -7.34 -14.79
CA HIS A 62 -3.31 -6.14 -15.60
C HIS A 62 -2.35 -6.15 -16.78
N GLN A 63 -2.90 -6.12 -18.01
CA GLN A 63 -2.09 -6.05 -19.23
C GLN A 63 -1.18 -4.82 -19.25
N ALA A 64 -1.59 -3.69 -18.66
CA ALA A 64 -0.73 -2.51 -18.58
C ALA A 64 0.49 -2.74 -17.69
N ASN A 65 0.37 -3.51 -16.61
CA ASN A 65 1.50 -3.86 -15.77
C ASN A 65 2.45 -4.80 -16.53
N VAL A 66 1.91 -5.75 -17.32
CA VAL A 66 2.70 -6.63 -18.19
C VAL A 66 3.45 -5.83 -19.25
N ASP A 67 2.76 -4.93 -19.95
CA ASP A 67 3.31 -4.14 -21.05
C ASP A 67 4.36 -3.10 -20.60
N ASN A 68 4.38 -2.77 -19.31
CA ASN A 68 5.31 -1.80 -18.72
C ASN A 68 6.25 -2.43 -17.67
N GLU A 69 6.34 -3.76 -17.64
CA GLU A 69 7.31 -4.52 -16.83
C GLU A 69 7.25 -4.21 -15.32
N VAL A 70 6.04 -4.00 -14.78
CA VAL A 70 5.81 -3.74 -13.35
C VAL A 70 4.90 -4.79 -12.72
N ASP A 71 5.01 -4.98 -11.41
CA ASP A 71 4.20 -5.92 -10.66
C ASP A 71 2.76 -5.45 -10.44
N ASP A 72 1.84 -6.39 -10.25
CA ASP A 72 0.49 -6.14 -9.71
C ASP A 72 0.15 -7.03 -8.49
N LEU A 73 1.13 -7.82 -8.06
CA LEU A 73 1.13 -8.67 -6.87
C LEU A 73 2.52 -8.64 -6.23
N ALA A 74 2.57 -8.55 -4.91
CA ALA A 74 3.81 -8.67 -4.16
C ALA A 74 3.61 -9.41 -2.83
N ALA A 75 4.62 -10.16 -2.43
CA ALA A 75 4.68 -10.79 -1.12
C ALA A 75 6.06 -10.56 -0.50
N LEU A 76 6.09 -10.22 0.80
CA LEU A 76 7.28 -9.91 1.56
C LEU A 76 7.29 -10.68 2.87
N SER A 77 8.47 -11.09 3.30
CA SER A 77 8.77 -11.50 4.68
C SER A 77 9.83 -10.58 5.23
N PHE A 78 9.73 -10.17 6.49
CA PHE A 78 10.61 -9.16 7.06
C PHE A 78 10.94 -9.41 8.53
N VAL A 79 12.01 -8.76 8.96
CA VAL A 79 12.48 -8.72 10.36
C VAL A 79 12.67 -7.27 10.77
N LEU A 80 12.13 -6.87 11.92
CA LEU A 80 12.35 -5.57 12.56
C LEU A 80 13.59 -5.62 13.46
N GLU A 81 14.17 -4.46 13.74
CA GLU A 81 15.34 -4.37 14.63
C GLU A 81 15.09 -4.94 16.04
N ASN A 82 13.86 -4.80 16.55
CA ASN A 82 13.44 -5.37 17.84
C ASN A 82 13.17 -6.90 17.79
N GLY A 83 13.41 -7.56 16.67
CA GLY A 83 13.25 -9.00 16.49
C GLY A 83 11.84 -9.46 16.13
N VAL A 84 10.87 -8.55 15.96
CA VAL A 84 9.56 -8.89 15.40
C VAL A 84 9.73 -9.37 13.96
N THR A 85 9.08 -10.48 13.61
CA THR A 85 9.02 -10.97 12.23
C THR A 85 7.60 -10.86 11.71
N GLY A 86 7.46 -10.70 10.41
CA GLY A 86 6.16 -10.59 9.78
C GLY A 86 6.20 -10.89 8.31
N SER A 87 5.01 -10.95 7.73
CA SER A 87 4.82 -11.07 6.30
C SER A 87 3.72 -10.13 5.83
N LEU A 88 3.80 -9.80 4.54
CA LEU A 88 2.87 -8.92 3.85
C LEU A 88 2.57 -9.54 2.50
N ALA A 89 1.29 -9.62 2.15
CA ALA A 89 0.84 -9.96 0.82
C ALA A 89 -0.08 -8.84 0.33
N MET A 90 0.18 -8.35 -0.86
CA MET A 90 -0.57 -7.27 -1.47
C MET A 90 -0.73 -7.52 -2.97
N GLY A 91 -1.69 -6.80 -3.55
CA GLY A 91 -1.94 -6.89 -4.96
C GLY A 91 -3.31 -6.35 -5.30
N ARG A 92 -3.56 -6.21 -6.60
CA ARG A 92 -4.87 -5.81 -7.09
C ARG A 92 -5.78 -7.01 -7.24
N ILE A 93 -7.05 -6.81 -6.91
CA ILE A 93 -8.11 -7.75 -7.26
C ILE A 93 -8.62 -7.36 -8.64
N GLY A 94 -8.71 -8.30 -9.57
CA GLY A 94 -9.30 -8.02 -10.87
C GLY A 94 -10.76 -7.57 -10.72
N ALA A 95 -11.12 -6.41 -11.26
CA ALA A 95 -12.46 -5.82 -11.13
C ALA A 95 -13.59 -6.74 -11.66
N ALA A 96 -13.26 -7.65 -12.58
CA ALA A 96 -14.19 -8.67 -13.08
C ALA A 96 -14.44 -9.81 -12.08
N SER A 97 -13.55 -10.00 -11.09
CA SER A 97 -13.53 -11.13 -10.17
C SER A 97 -14.15 -10.81 -8.81
N HIS A 98 -14.16 -9.54 -8.39
CA HIS A 98 -14.76 -9.13 -7.11
C HIS A 98 -15.30 -7.69 -7.20
N PRO A 99 -16.53 -7.42 -6.71
CA PRO A 99 -17.15 -6.10 -6.79
C PRO A 99 -16.66 -5.11 -5.72
N ASP A 100 -15.93 -5.59 -4.72
CA ASP A 100 -15.41 -4.79 -3.61
C ASP A 100 -13.96 -4.34 -3.85
N ILE A 101 -13.53 -3.33 -3.12
CA ILE A 101 -12.17 -2.77 -3.20
C ILE A 101 -11.17 -3.56 -2.33
N GLY A 102 -9.89 -3.18 -2.37
CA GLY A 102 -8.86 -3.76 -1.51
C GLY A 102 -9.17 -3.62 -0.01
N GLU A 103 -8.77 -4.63 0.76
CA GLU A 103 -8.86 -4.65 2.22
C GLU A 103 -7.44 -4.63 2.81
N ILE A 104 -7.20 -3.78 3.82
CA ILE A 104 -6.04 -3.95 4.69
C ILE A 104 -6.46 -4.78 5.90
N LYS A 105 -5.81 -5.94 6.08
CA LYS A 105 -6.01 -6.82 7.22
C LYS A 105 -4.70 -7.07 7.93
N LEU A 106 -4.69 -6.83 9.25
CA LEU A 106 -3.52 -6.99 10.10
C LEU A 106 -3.79 -8.11 11.11
N HIS A 107 -2.85 -9.03 11.22
CA HIS A 107 -2.84 -10.08 12.23
C HIS A 107 -1.62 -9.87 13.13
N LEU A 108 -1.84 -9.44 14.37
CA LEU A 108 -0.80 -9.19 15.36
C LEU A 108 -0.83 -10.29 16.41
N ILE A 109 0.33 -10.90 16.67
CA ILE A 109 0.47 -11.96 17.66
C ILE A 109 1.55 -11.54 18.64
N GLY A 110 1.20 -11.49 19.93
CA GLY A 110 2.11 -11.17 21.02
C GLY A 110 2.09 -12.26 22.09
N THR A 111 2.89 -12.06 23.14
CA THR A 111 3.02 -13.03 24.24
C THR A 111 1.77 -13.16 25.11
N ALA A 112 0.93 -12.12 25.14
CA ALA A 112 -0.30 -12.06 25.96
C ALA A 112 -1.59 -12.32 25.16
N GLY A 113 -1.51 -12.49 23.83
CA GLY A 113 -2.69 -12.68 22.99
C GLY A 113 -2.46 -12.29 21.53
N ALA A 114 -3.55 -12.21 20.79
CA ALA A 114 -3.56 -11.82 19.39
C ALA A 114 -4.65 -10.78 19.10
N LEU A 115 -4.42 -9.95 18.10
CA LEU A 115 -5.34 -8.94 17.60
C LEU A 115 -5.47 -9.10 16.08
N VAL A 116 -6.71 -9.08 15.58
CA VAL A 116 -6.98 -9.01 14.15
C VAL A 116 -7.70 -7.69 13.88
N ILE A 117 -7.12 -6.88 13.01
CA ILE A 117 -7.71 -5.62 12.53
C ILE A 117 -8.08 -5.86 11.08
N SER A 118 -9.37 -5.77 10.77
CA SER A 118 -9.85 -5.63 9.40
C SER A 118 -10.18 -4.15 9.23
N GLU A 119 -9.38 -3.45 8.45
CA GLU A 119 -9.56 -2.01 8.20
C GLU A 119 -10.80 -1.75 7.33
N ALA A 120 -11.37 -2.79 6.70
CA ALA A 120 -12.55 -2.68 5.85
C ALA A 120 -13.75 -2.08 6.60
N ARG A 121 -13.76 -0.74 6.57
CA ARG A 121 -14.88 0.19 6.50
C ARG A 121 -16.05 -0.15 7.42
N PRO A 122 -16.21 0.51 8.60
CA PRO A 122 -17.50 0.55 9.24
C PRO A 122 -18.43 1.36 8.33
N GLU A 123 -19.13 0.71 7.40
CA GLU A 123 -19.96 1.35 6.39
C GLU A 123 -21.31 0.66 6.22
N VAL A 124 -22.26 1.38 5.64
CA VAL A 124 -23.55 0.85 5.22
C VAL A 124 -23.59 0.85 3.70
N GLY A 125 -23.65 -0.33 3.10
CA GLY A 125 -23.94 -0.49 1.68
C GLY A 125 -25.43 -0.22 1.39
N LEU A 126 -25.71 0.71 0.49
CA LEU A 126 -27.07 1.01 0.02
C LEU A 126 -27.26 0.47 -1.40
N TYR A 127 -28.13 -0.53 -1.52
CA TYR A 127 -28.48 -1.16 -2.79
C TYR A 127 -29.98 -1.00 -3.05
N TYR A 128 -30.36 -0.54 -4.25
CA TYR A 128 -31.75 -0.37 -4.65
C TYR A 128 -31.95 -0.68 -6.13
N LYS A 129 -33.22 -0.91 -6.51
CA LYS A 129 -33.58 -1.29 -7.88
C LYS A 129 -33.26 -0.13 -8.85
N ASP A 130 -32.66 -0.47 -9.98
CA ASP A 130 -32.25 0.47 -11.04
C ASP A 130 -31.14 1.46 -10.62
N GLN A 131 -30.33 1.11 -9.60
CA GLN A 131 -29.18 1.91 -9.17
C GLN A 131 -28.14 2.06 -10.32
N PRO A 132 -27.70 3.29 -10.65
CA PRO A 132 -26.68 3.52 -11.66
C PRO A 132 -25.37 2.77 -11.39
N GLN A 133 -24.73 2.23 -12.45
CA GLN A 133 -23.52 1.42 -12.31
C GLN A 133 -22.34 2.17 -11.69
N GLY A 134 -22.21 3.47 -11.99
CA GLY A 134 -21.16 4.34 -11.45
C GLY A 134 -21.50 5.01 -10.11
N GLU A 135 -22.67 4.73 -9.53
CA GLU A 135 -23.00 5.28 -8.22
C GLU A 135 -22.20 4.58 -7.11
N PHE A 136 -21.57 5.38 -6.24
CA PHE A 136 -20.84 4.86 -5.08
C PHE A 136 -21.83 4.34 -4.03
N LYS A 137 -21.78 3.04 -3.75
CA LYS A 137 -22.83 2.30 -3.00
C LYS A 137 -22.58 2.26 -1.49
N HIS A 138 -21.44 2.76 -1.06
CA HIS A 138 -20.88 2.47 0.26
C HIS A 138 -20.84 3.74 1.10
N LEU A 139 -21.66 3.83 2.14
CA LEU A 139 -21.70 5.00 3.04
C LEU A 139 -20.82 4.74 4.25
N ARG A 140 -19.63 5.33 4.30
CA ARG A 140 -18.74 5.21 5.47
C ARG A 140 -19.37 5.83 6.72
N ILE A 141 -19.43 5.07 7.80
CA ILE A 141 -19.76 5.52 9.16
C ILE A 141 -18.44 5.84 9.87
N ALA A 142 -18.43 6.86 10.74
CA ALA A 142 -17.24 7.27 11.49
C ALA A 142 -16.01 7.62 10.63
N ASN A 143 -16.22 8.14 9.41
CA ASN A 143 -15.15 8.57 8.48
C ASN A 143 -14.53 9.91 8.91
N ARG A 144 -13.84 9.92 10.06
CA ARG A 144 -13.06 11.10 10.50
C ARG A 144 -11.58 10.97 10.19
N ASN A 145 -11.12 9.85 9.64
CA ASN A 145 -9.68 9.61 9.42
C ASN A 145 -9.03 10.71 8.57
N ASP A 146 -9.67 11.11 7.46
CA ASP A 146 -9.18 12.18 6.60
C ASP A 146 -9.12 13.52 7.36
N PHE A 147 -10.16 13.82 8.15
CA PHE A 147 -10.19 15.02 9.00
C PHE A 147 -9.07 14.97 10.05
N LEU A 148 -8.92 13.86 10.77
CA LEU A 148 -7.91 13.68 11.82
C LEU A 148 -6.49 13.75 11.26
N LEU A 149 -6.26 13.27 10.04
CA LEU A 149 -4.98 13.40 9.35
C LEU A 149 -4.66 14.87 9.04
N MET A 150 -5.64 15.62 8.53
CA MET A 150 -5.48 17.06 8.26
C MET A 150 -5.35 17.88 9.55
N ASP A 151 -6.06 17.50 10.62
CA ASP A 151 -5.99 18.12 11.95
C ASP A 151 -4.61 17.92 12.55
N ALA A 152 -4.07 16.69 12.52
CA ALA A 152 -2.71 16.39 12.96
C ALA A 152 -1.65 17.16 12.17
N PHE A 153 -1.87 17.36 10.86
CA PHE A 153 -0.99 18.18 10.03
C PHE A 153 -1.04 19.66 10.43
N ALA A 154 -2.23 20.21 10.66
CA ALA A 154 -2.40 21.59 11.14
C ALA A 154 -1.75 21.78 12.52
N ASP A 155 -1.96 20.84 13.44
CA ASP A 155 -1.35 20.87 14.79
C ASP A 155 0.18 20.81 14.73
N ALA A 156 0.75 20.04 13.80
CA ALA A 156 2.19 19.99 13.58
C ALA A 156 2.73 21.37 13.12
N LEU A 157 2.00 22.09 12.26
CA LEU A 157 2.40 23.42 11.78
C LEU A 157 2.25 24.50 12.86
N ASP A 158 1.11 24.51 13.54
CA ASP A 158 0.74 25.58 14.48
C ASP A 158 1.37 25.40 15.85
N PHE A 159 1.57 24.15 16.30
CA PHE A 159 2.00 23.82 17.65
C PHE A 159 3.27 22.98 17.72
N GLY A 160 3.83 22.54 16.58
CA GLY A 160 4.99 21.65 16.56
C GLY A 160 4.67 20.25 17.12
N ALA A 161 3.42 19.81 17.01
CA ALA A 161 3.01 18.47 17.40
C ALA A 161 3.71 17.40 16.53
N GLU A 162 3.96 16.23 17.12
CA GLU A 162 4.51 15.08 16.39
C GLU A 162 3.47 14.53 15.40
N LEU A 163 3.92 14.25 14.18
CA LEU A 163 3.09 13.58 13.18
C LEU A 163 3.02 12.07 13.46
N PRO A 164 1.89 11.41 13.13
CA PRO A 164 1.81 9.95 13.19
C PRO A 164 2.85 9.23 12.30
N LEU A 165 3.36 9.91 11.27
CA LEU A 165 4.43 9.45 10.39
C LEU A 165 5.38 10.61 10.12
N ASP A 166 6.64 10.48 10.54
CA ASP A 166 7.66 11.50 10.32
C ASP A 166 8.48 11.25 9.03
N VAL A 167 9.37 12.18 8.71
CA VAL A 167 10.22 12.12 7.51
C VAL A 167 11.22 10.97 7.56
N GLU A 168 11.71 10.60 8.75
CA GLU A 168 12.68 9.52 8.91
C GLU A 168 12.02 8.18 8.62
N THR A 169 10.81 7.98 9.15
CA THR A 169 9.96 6.81 8.91
C THR A 169 9.55 6.73 7.44
N ALA A 170 9.13 7.84 6.83
CA ALA A 170 8.79 7.86 5.40
C ALA A 170 9.98 7.49 4.52
N CYS A 171 11.16 8.05 4.80
CA CYS A 171 12.41 7.68 4.11
C CYS A 171 12.76 6.21 4.32
N HIS A 172 12.56 5.67 5.54
CA HIS A 172 12.80 4.27 5.84
C HIS A 172 11.88 3.35 5.03
N ILE A 173 10.59 3.66 4.96
CA ILE A 173 9.63 2.91 4.13
C ILE A 173 10.07 2.91 2.66
N ALA A 174 10.49 4.06 2.12
CA ALA A 174 11.01 4.12 0.75
C ALA A 174 12.26 3.24 0.55
N ARG A 175 13.16 3.18 1.55
CA ARG A 175 14.33 2.27 1.54
C ARG A 175 13.90 0.80 1.59
N VAL A 176 12.87 0.46 2.39
CA VAL A 176 12.31 -0.90 2.43
C VAL A 176 11.80 -1.30 1.05
N ILE A 177 11.02 -0.44 0.38
CA ILE A 177 10.50 -0.74 -0.97
C ILE A 177 11.64 -0.98 -1.96
N ARG A 178 12.68 -0.14 -1.94
CA ARG A 178 13.86 -0.34 -2.79
C ARG A 178 14.59 -1.65 -2.46
N ALA A 179 14.78 -1.96 -1.19
CA ALA A 179 15.41 -3.20 -0.74
C ALA A 179 14.57 -4.43 -1.12
N ALA A 180 13.24 -4.31 -1.12
CA ALA A 180 12.34 -5.37 -1.57
C ALA A 180 12.49 -5.64 -3.07
N TYR A 181 12.57 -4.62 -3.93
CA TYR A 181 12.88 -4.85 -5.35
C TYR A 181 14.27 -5.46 -5.55
N GLN A 182 15.28 -4.99 -4.82
CA GLN A 182 16.60 -5.62 -4.85
C GLN A 182 16.54 -7.10 -4.43
N SER A 183 15.72 -7.43 -3.43
CA SER A 183 15.50 -8.81 -2.98
C SER A 183 14.85 -9.68 -4.07
N VAL A 184 13.94 -9.12 -4.86
CA VAL A 184 13.34 -9.81 -6.02
C VAL A 184 14.41 -10.13 -7.06
N ASP A 185 15.25 -9.15 -7.41
CA ASP A 185 16.29 -9.31 -8.43
C ASP A 185 17.36 -10.32 -8.01
N GLU A 186 17.77 -10.29 -6.74
CA GLU A 186 18.82 -11.16 -6.19
C GLU A 186 18.30 -12.51 -5.68
N ALA A 187 16.97 -12.67 -5.58
CA ALA A 187 16.29 -13.83 -5.01
C ALA A 187 16.79 -14.23 -3.60
N GLN A 188 17.14 -13.23 -2.79
CA GLN A 188 17.65 -13.41 -1.42
C GLN A 188 17.19 -12.28 -0.51
N ALA A 189 17.34 -12.47 0.81
CA ALA A 189 17.00 -11.43 1.77
C ALA A 189 18.02 -10.29 1.71
N VAL A 190 17.53 -9.05 1.80
CA VAL A 190 18.32 -7.82 1.73
C VAL A 190 18.24 -7.08 3.06
N THR A 191 19.39 -6.66 3.58
CA THR A 191 19.48 -5.79 4.75
C THR A 191 19.18 -4.35 4.34
N ILE A 192 18.32 -3.69 5.11
CA ILE A 192 17.94 -2.30 4.89
C ILE A 192 18.97 -1.42 5.61
N THR A 193 19.80 -0.70 4.84
CA THR A 193 20.83 0.18 5.41
C THR A 193 20.28 1.57 5.69
N SER A 194 20.78 2.23 6.73
CA SER A 194 20.36 3.58 7.13
C SER A 194 21.00 4.69 6.28
N GLU A 195 22.01 4.39 5.46
CA GLU A 195 22.75 5.40 4.71
C GLU A 195 21.91 5.96 3.54
N ALA A 196 22.03 7.28 3.32
CA ALA A 196 21.51 7.91 2.11
C ALA A 196 22.36 7.45 0.90
N PRO A 197 21.76 7.28 -0.30
CA PRO A 197 22.56 7.02 -1.49
C PRO A 197 23.55 8.18 -1.70
N SER A 198 24.82 7.82 -1.88
CA SER A 198 25.90 8.71 -2.30
C SER A 198 25.64 9.38 -3.65
#